data_AF-A0A2R8AAP5-F1
#
_entry.id   AF-A0A2R8AAP5-F1
#
_cell.length_a   1.000
_cell.length_b   1.000
_cell.length_c   1.000
_cell.angle_alpha   90.00
_cell.angle_beta   90.00
_cell.angle_gamma   90.00
#
_symmetry.space_group_name_H-M   'P 1'
#
loop_
_entity.id
_entity.type
_entity.pdbx_description
1 polymer ?
#
loop_
_entity_poly.entity_id
_entity_poly.type
_entity_poly.pdbx_seq_one_letter_code
_entity_poly.pdbx_strand_id
1 'polypeptide(L)' 'MARDPAQIDAELHALHGGPDAARLSALHEEALPHMPTMQEQRFQLTHAWIYALVHGDEARICKLEQQLTDLGGL' A
#
# COMPACT_ATOMS: atom_id res chain seq x y z
N MET A 1 6.90 -14.00 9.25
CA MET A 1 8.14 -13.21 9.11
C MET A 1 7.83 -12.06 8.17
N ALA A 2 8.14 -10.82 8.54
CA ALA A 2 8.04 -9.70 7.61
C ALA A 2 9.03 -9.93 6.46
N ARG A 3 8.62 -9.59 5.24
CA ARG A 3 9.45 -9.74 4.05
C ARG A 3 10.57 -8.69 4.06
N ASP A 4 11.66 -8.96 3.35
CA ASP A 4 12.78 -8.01 3.24
C ASP A 4 12.34 -6.74 2.47
N PRO A 5 12.54 -5.53 3.03
CA PRO A 5 12.25 -4.26 2.36
C PRO A 5 12.84 -4.14 0.96
N ALA A 6 14.06 -4.66 0.73
CA ALA A 6 14.71 -4.59 -0.58
C ALA A 6 13.97 -5.42 -1.63
N GLN A 7 13.34 -6.53 -1.23
CA GLN A 7 12.53 -7.36 -2.12
C GLN A 7 11.20 -6.69 -2.45
N ILE A 8 10.59 -6.01 -1.47
CA ILE A 8 9.35 -5.26 -1.66
C ILE A 8 9.58 -4.10 -2.63
N ASP A 9 10.66 -3.33 -2.42
CA ASP A 9 11.01 -2.19 -3.27
C ASP A 9 11.31 -2.61 -4.72
N ALA A 10 12.06 -3.70 -4.91
CA ALA A 10 12.35 -4.24 -6.23
C ALA A 10 11.07 -4.68 -6.96
N GLU A 11 10.11 -5.29 -6.25
CA GLU A 11 8.84 -5.71 -6.84
C GLU A 11 7.93 -4.52 -7.15
N LEU A 12 7.88 -3.51 -6.28
CA LEU A 12 7.18 -2.25 -6.55
C LEU A 12 7.72 -1.58 -7.82
N HIS A 13 9.04 -1.48 -7.96
CA HIS A 13 9.67 -0.92 -9.16
C HIS A 13 9.36 -1.75 -10.42
N ALA A 14 9.37 -3.08 -10.32
CA ALA A 14 9.09 -3.97 -11.45
C ALA A 14 7.63 -3.91 -11.92
N LEU A 15 6.69 -3.68 -10.99
CA LEU A 15 5.26 -3.62 -11.27
C LEU A 15 4.74 -2.19 -11.50
N HIS A 16 5.56 -1.16 -11.33
CA HIS A 16 5.15 0.23 -11.46
C HIS A 16 4.62 0.50 -12.89
N GLY A 17 3.35 0.89 -13.00
CA GLY A 17 2.66 1.07 -14.28
C GLY A 17 2.16 -0.22 -14.96
N GLY A 18 2.31 -1.37 -14.30
CA GLY A 18 1.78 -2.66 -14.75
C GLY A 18 0.30 -2.88 -14.39
N PRO A 19 -0.33 -3.94 -14.92
CA PRO A 19 -1.78 -4.17 -14.79
C PRO A 19 -2.22 -4.76 -13.44
N ASP A 20 -1.29 -5.18 -12.57
CA ASP A 20 -1.62 -5.94 -11.35
C ASP A 20 -1.84 -5.03 -10.14
N ALA A 21 -2.93 -4.27 -10.18
CA ALA A 21 -3.32 -3.37 -9.10
C ALA A 21 -3.53 -4.12 -7.75
N ALA A 22 -4.07 -5.34 -7.78
CA ALA A 22 -4.25 -6.14 -6.56
C ALA A 22 -2.90 -6.42 -5.88
N ARG A 23 -1.88 -6.80 -6.66
CA ARG A 23 -0.55 -7.06 -6.12
C ARG A 23 0.14 -5.79 -5.64
N LEU A 24 0.05 -4.70 -6.40
CA LEU A 24 0.59 -3.40 -6.02
C LEU A 24 -0.01 -2.91 -4.70
N SER A 25 -1.32 -3.07 -4.51
CA SER A 25 -2.00 -2.74 -3.25
C SER A 25 -1.39 -3.51 -2.07
N ALA A 26 -1.21 -4.83 -2.21
CA ALA A 26 -0.62 -5.67 -1.18
C ALA A 26 0.83 -5.32 -0.85
N LEU A 27 1.65 -4.99 -1.86
CA LEU A 27 3.06 -4.63 -1.66
C LEU A 27 3.22 -3.35 -0.83
N HIS A 28 2.35 -2.36 -1.05
CA HIS A 28 2.36 -1.15 -0.24
C HIS A 28 1.95 -1.41 1.22
N GLU A 29 1.00 -2.32 1.48
CA GLU A 29 0.71 -2.78 2.85
C GLU A 29 1.88 -3.56 3.48
N GLU A 30 2.58 -4.41 2.69
CA GLU A 30 3.78 -5.11 3.14
C GLU A 30 4.92 -4.14 3.49
N ALA A 31 5.03 -3.00 2.80
CA ALA A 31 6.03 -1.97 3.04
C ALA A 31 5.77 -1.15 4.33
N LEU A 32 4.51 -1.03 4.75
CA LEU A 32 4.07 -0.19 5.87
C LEU A 32 4.89 -0.35 7.16
N PRO A 33 5.12 -1.56 7.72
CA PRO A 33 5.87 -1.74 8.97
C PRO A 33 7.34 -1.33 8.87
N HIS A 34 7.87 -1.10 7.67
CA HIS A 34 9.25 -0.70 7.43
C HIS A 34 9.42 0.82 7.32
N MET A 35 8.31 1.58 7.29
CA MET A 35 8.34 3.03 7.13
C MET A 35 8.58 3.73 8.49
N PRO A 36 9.71 4.45 8.65
CA PRO A 36 10.08 5.03 9.94
C PRO A 36 9.25 6.25 10.33
N THR A 37 8.64 6.94 9.38
CA THR A 37 7.82 8.13 9.66
C THR A 37 6.35 7.92 9.34
N MET A 38 5.47 8.64 10.06
CA MET A 38 4.03 8.67 9.75
C MET A 38 3.75 9.18 8.34
N GLN A 39 4.59 10.08 7.81
CA GLN A 39 4.44 10.58 6.44
C GLN A 39 4.65 9.48 5.41
N GLU A 40 5.70 8.67 5.57
CA GLU A 40 5.97 7.52 4.70
C GLU A 40 4.92 6.42 4.88
N GLN A 41 4.44 6.19 6.09
CA GLN A 41 3.34 5.24 6.34
C GLN A 41 2.06 5.66 5.60
N ARG A 42 1.69 6.95 5.67
CA ARG A 42 0.57 7.49 4.90
C ARG A 42 0.80 7.35 3.41
N PHE A 43 2.02 7.60 2.92
CA PHE A 43 2.34 7.40 1.51
C PHE A 43 2.05 5.96 1.06
N GLN A 44 2.53 4.96 1.82
CA GLN A 44 2.27 3.55 1.50
C GLN A 44 0.77 3.23 1.54
N LEU A 45 0.07 3.62 2.60
CA LEU A 45 -1.38 3.36 2.72
C LEU A 45 -2.21 4.03 1.63
N THR A 46 -1.88 5.27 1.23
CA THR A 46 -2.56 5.96 0.14
C THR A 46 -2.40 5.21 -1.17
N HIS A 47 -1.20 4.70 -1.48
CA HIS A 47 -0.99 3.92 -2.70
C HIS A 47 -1.69 2.56 -2.62
N ALA A 48 -1.66 1.89 -1.47
CA ALA A 48 -2.43 0.67 -1.25
C ALA A 48 -3.92 0.89 -1.54
N TRP A 49 -4.48 2.01 -1.06
CA TRP A 49 -5.88 2.37 -1.24
C TRP A 49 -6.22 2.71 -2.70
N ILE A 50 -5.39 3.50 -3.38
CA ILE A 50 -5.58 3.81 -4.82
C ILE A 50 -5.61 2.53 -5.66
N TYR A 51 -4.69 1.59 -5.40
CA TYR A 51 -4.68 0.34 -6.15
C TYR A 51 -5.85 -0.59 -5.79
N ALA A 52 -6.36 -0.54 -4.55
CA ALA A 52 -7.59 -1.23 -4.19
C ALA A 52 -8.81 -0.66 -4.93
N LEU A 53 -8.88 0.67 -5.10
CA LEU A 53 -9.90 1.34 -5.94
C LEU A 53 -9.81 0.90 -7.40
N VAL A 54 -8.61 0.85 -7.98
CA VAL A 54 -8.40 0.40 -9.37
C VAL A 54 -8.79 -1.07 -9.55
N HIS A 55 -8.52 -1.92 -8.55
CA HIS A 55 -8.88 -3.33 -8.60
C HIS A 55 -10.38 -3.58 -8.36
N GLY A 56 -11.05 -2.70 -7.60
CA GLY A 56 -12.46 -2.85 -7.22
C GLY A 56 -12.71 -3.72 -5.99
N ASP A 57 -11.73 -3.84 -5.08
CA ASP A 57 -11.88 -4.61 -3.83
C ASP A 57 -12.51 -3.75 -2.73
N GLU A 58 -13.84 -3.71 -2.67
CA GLU A 58 -14.61 -2.87 -1.74
C GLU A 58 -14.23 -3.08 -0.27
N ALA A 59 -14.02 -4.34 0.14
CA ALA A 59 -13.65 -4.65 1.52
C ALA A 59 -12.29 -4.04 1.87
N ARG A 60 -11.32 -4.12 0.94
CA ARG A 60 -9.99 -3.55 1.12
C ARG A 60 -10.00 -2.03 1.06
N ILE A 61 -10.81 -1.44 0.18
CA ILE A 61 -11.00 0.01 0.09
C ILE A 61 -11.44 0.56 1.45
N CYS A 62 -12.52 0.03 2.03
CA CYS A 62 -13.04 0.51 3.32
C CYS A 62 -12.03 0.33 4.46
N LYS A 63 -11.31 -0.80 4.49
CA LYS A 63 -10.27 -1.05 5.50
C LYS A 63 -9.14 -0.02 5.41
N LEU A 64 -8.62 0.23 4.21
CA LEU A 64 -7.49 1.13 4.00
C LEU A 64 -7.89 2.59 4.20
N GLU A 65 -9.10 2.97 3.83
CA GLU A 65 -9.66 4.29 4.10
C GLU A 65 -9.72 4.57 5.61
N GLN A 66 -10.25 3.63 6.41
CA GLN A 66 -10.26 3.77 7.87
C GLN A 66 -8.85 3.93 8.45
N GLN A 67 -7.88 3.13 7.99
CA GLN A 67 -6.49 3.23 8.45
C GLN A 67 -5.84 4.57 8.09
N LEU A 68 -6.18 5.14 6.94
CA LEU A 68 -5.73 6.48 6.54
C LEU A 68 -6.32 7.56 7.44
N THR A 69 -7.63 7.51 7.72
CA THR A 69 -8.31 8.43 8.64
C THR A 69 -7.70 8.38 10.04
N ASP A 70 -7.41 7.19 10.56
CA ASP A 70 -6.81 7.02 11.89
C ASP A 70 -5.39 7.63 11.98
N LEU A 71 -4.66 7.69 10.86
CA LEU A 71 -3.34 8.33 10.75
C LEU A 71 -3.42 9.85 10.48
N GLY A 72 -4.63 10.44 10.52
CA GLY A 72 -4.87 11.83 10.16
C GLY A 72 -4.60 12.12 8.68
N GLY A 73 -4.76 11.10 7.83
CA GLY A 73 -4.91 11.25 6.38
C GLY A 73 -6.38 11.31 5.99
N LEU A 74 -6.64 11.83 4.78
CA LEU A 74 -7.97 12.19 4.25
C LEU A 74 -8.68 13.31 5.02
#